data_AF-A0A2E3S3E2-F1
#
_entry.id   AF-A0A2E3S3E2-F1
#
_cell.length_a   1.000
_cell.length_b   1.000
_cell.length_c   1.000
_cell.angle_alpha   90.00
_cell.angle_beta   90.00
_cell.angle_gamma   90.00
#
_symmetry.space_group_name_H-M   'P 1'
#
loop_
_entity.id
_entity.type
_entity.pdbx_description
1 polymer ?
#
loop_
_entity_poly.entity_id
_entity_poly.type
_entity_poly.pdbx_seq_one_letter_code
_entity_poly.pdbx_strand_id
1 'polypeptide(L)'
;MLLEIGSMLSIDAGTKVFDKLKNHDKVEFIFHETGRSDDLFDDKQFGEFGEASILTVLVDETNKDEIFAEIFETADLHNSETGVVFTGKLVSEKNN
;
A
#
# COMPACT_ATOMS: atom_id res chain seq x y z
N MET A 1 -14.81 -8.37 -9.47
CA MET A 1 -15.34 -7.95 -8.14
C MET A 1 -14.39 -6.90 -7.59
N LEU A 2 -14.79 -6.03 -6.65
CA LEU A 2 -13.86 -5.06 -6.08
C LEU A 2 -13.10 -5.70 -4.92
N LEU A 3 -11.78 -5.59 -4.92
CA LEU A 3 -10.89 -6.17 -3.92
C LEU A 3 -10.01 -5.09 -3.29
N GLU A 4 -9.77 -5.24 -2.00
CA GLU A 4 -8.86 -4.40 -1.22
C GLU A 4 -7.42 -4.92 -1.26
N ILE A 5 -6.48 -4.02 -1.48
CA ILE A 5 -5.05 -4.23 -1.22
C ILE A 5 -4.63 -3.20 -0.17
N GLY A 6 -4.07 -3.68 0.94
CA GLY A 6 -3.59 -2.83 2.03
C GLY A 6 -2.07 -2.83 2.11
N SER A 7 -1.48 -1.71 2.50
CA SER A 7 -0.06 -1.65 2.82
C SER A 7 0.22 -0.77 4.03
N MET A 8 1.22 -1.17 4.82
CA MET A 8 1.83 -0.34 5.86
C MET A 8 3.30 -0.19 5.51
N LEU A 9 3.70 1.02 5.14
CA LEU A 9 5.01 1.33 4.58
C LEU A 9 5.67 2.46 5.36
N SER A 10 6.98 2.61 5.22
CA SER A 10 7.67 3.82 5.67
C SER A 10 7.06 5.02 4.93
N ILE A 11 7.10 6.20 5.56
CA ILE A 11 6.49 7.40 4.96
C ILE A 11 7.00 7.68 3.54
N ASP A 12 8.30 7.45 3.29
CA ASP A 12 8.93 7.65 1.98
C ASP A 12 8.48 6.60 0.96
N ALA A 13 8.44 5.32 1.33
CA ALA A 13 7.99 4.25 0.44
C ALA A 13 6.51 4.41 0.10
N GLY A 14 5.68 4.70 1.10
CA GLY A 14 4.25 4.90 0.89
C GLY A 14 3.90 6.15 0.08
N THR A 15 4.65 7.25 0.25
CA THR A 15 4.48 8.43 -0.61
C THR A 15 4.77 8.11 -2.07
N LYS A 16 5.84 7.35 -2.37
CA LYS A 16 6.16 6.91 -3.73
C LYS A 16 5.06 6.03 -4.32
N VAL A 17 4.56 5.06 -3.54
CA VAL A 17 3.45 4.19 -3.98
C VAL A 17 2.19 5.01 -4.25
N PHE A 18 1.83 5.93 -3.37
CA PHE A 18 0.66 6.80 -3.57
C PHE A 18 0.79 7.64 -4.85
N ASP A 19 1.94 8.29 -5.06
CA ASP A 19 2.18 9.11 -6.24
C ASP A 19 2.14 8.31 -7.54
N LYS A 20 2.59 7.05 -7.49
CA LYS A 20 2.51 6.10 -8.61
C LYS A 20 1.07 5.70 -8.91
N LEU A 21 0.28 5.38 -7.88
CA LEU A 21 -1.03 4.76 -8.04
C LEU A 21 -2.21 5.75 -8.15
N LYS A 22 -2.09 6.98 -7.66
CA LYS A 22 -3.21 7.95 -7.63
C LYS A 22 -3.82 8.28 -9.00
N ASN A 23 -3.10 8.02 -10.09
CA ASN A 23 -3.55 8.23 -11.46
C ASN A 23 -3.52 6.93 -12.30
N HIS A 24 -3.38 5.77 -11.66
CA HIS A 24 -3.31 4.48 -12.36
C HIS A 24 -4.72 4.08 -12.83
N ASP A 25 -4.86 3.71 -14.11
CA ASP A 25 -6.17 3.43 -14.75
C ASP A 25 -6.89 2.21 -14.18
N LYS A 26 -6.14 1.25 -13.65
CA LYS A 26 -6.63 0.05 -12.95
C LYS A 26 -6.93 0.22 -11.45
N VAL A 27 -6.72 1.41 -10.89
CA VAL A 27 -7.03 1.73 -9.49
C VAL A 27 -8.33 2.52 -9.44
N GLU A 28 -9.33 1.97 -8.76
CA GLU A 28 -10.65 2.60 -8.61
C GLU A 28 -10.61 3.65 -7.50
N PHE A 29 -9.99 3.31 -6.37
CA PHE A 29 -9.81 4.21 -5.23
C PHE A 29 -8.48 3.95 -4.55
N ILE A 30 -7.89 5.03 -4.02
CA ILE A 30 -6.75 4.96 -3.11
C ILE A 30 -6.99 5.90 -1.94
N PHE A 31 -6.77 5.37 -0.74
CA PHE A 31 -6.79 6.12 0.51
C PHE A 31 -5.39 6.11 1.09
N HIS A 32 -4.95 7.28 1.56
CA HIS A 32 -3.64 7.45 2.16
C HIS A 32 -3.80 8.10 3.53
N GLU A 33 -3.40 7.35 4.55
CA GLU A 33 -3.41 7.77 5.94
C GLU A 33 -1.98 7.70 6.49
N THR A 34 -1.70 8.49 7.52
CA THR A 34 -0.39 8.47 8.20
C THR A 34 -0.56 7.95 9.61
N GLY A 35 0.32 7.04 10.02
CA GLY A 35 0.38 6.45 11.35
C GLY A 35 1.77 6.54 11.97
N ARG A 36 1.95 5.86 13.10
CA ARG A 36 3.25 5.68 13.75
C ARG A 36 3.44 4.20 14.09
N SER A 37 4.65 3.70 13.91
CA SER A 37 5.04 2.34 14.29
C SER A 37 6.45 2.32 14.85
N ASP A 38 6.66 1.52 15.90
CA ASP A 38 7.94 1.23 16.54
C ASP A 38 8.63 -0.02 16.02
N ASP A 39 7.92 -0.85 15.23
CA ASP A 39 8.30 -2.24 14.91
C ASP A 39 8.46 -2.51 13.40
N LEU A 40 7.92 -1.65 12.53
CA LEU A 40 7.84 -1.94 11.09
C LEU A 40 9.04 -1.48 10.25
N PHE A 41 9.96 -0.67 10.79
CA PHE A 41 11.00 0.00 9.99
C PHE A 41 12.37 0.05 10.69
N ASP A 42 13.44 -0.12 9.92
CA ASP A 42 14.83 0.05 10.36
C ASP A 42 15.15 1.51 10.73
N ASP A 43 14.61 2.49 10.00
CA ASP A 43 14.88 3.91 10.19
C ASP A 43 13.85 4.59 11.12
N LYS A 44 14.32 4.99 12.30
CA LYS A 44 13.54 5.68 13.33
C LYS A 44 13.94 7.16 13.41
N GLN A 45 13.10 8.07 12.92
CA GLN A 45 13.45 9.50 12.83
C GLN A 45 13.15 10.34 14.10
N PHE A 46 12.36 9.83 15.06
CA PHE A 46 12.07 10.52 16.33
C PHE A 46 12.14 9.57 17.54
N GLY A 47 13.34 9.07 17.87
CA GLY A 47 13.50 8.13 18.99
C GLY A 47 13.02 6.72 18.62
N GLU A 48 12.04 6.16 19.34
CA GLU A 48 11.57 4.76 19.18
C GLU A 48 10.52 4.54 18.08
N PHE A 49 9.94 5.60 17.50
CA PHE A 49 8.83 5.51 16.52
C PHE A 49 9.20 6.12 15.16
N GLY A 50 8.89 5.40 14.07
CA GLY A 50 8.91 5.89 12.70
C GLY A 50 7.51 6.30 12.22
N GLU A 51 7.44 7.27 11.32
CA GLU A 51 6.18 7.61 10.63
C GLU A 51 5.85 6.54 9.59
N ALA A 52 4.61 6.07 9.61
CA ALA A 52 4.11 5.06 8.68
C ALA A 52 3.13 5.69 7.69
N SER A 53 3.19 5.27 6.44
CA SER A 53 2.15 5.47 5.45
C SER A 53 1.28 4.22 5.38
N ILE A 54 -0.01 4.40 5.56
CA ILE A 54 -1.02 3.33 5.43
C ILE A 54 -1.80 3.62 4.15
N LEU A 55 -1.77 2.67 3.21
CA LEU A 55 -2.52 2.77 1.96
C LEU A 55 -3.58 1.68 1.90
N THR A 56 -4.77 2.07 1.46
CA THR A 56 -5.83 1.16 1.07
C THR A 56 -6.16 1.43 -0.39
N VAL A 57 -5.98 0.42 -1.24
CA VAL A 57 -6.18 0.49 -2.68
C VAL A 57 -7.32 -0.45 -3.06
N LEU A 58 -8.32 0.07 -3.76
CA LEU A 58 -9.43 -0.72 -4.28
C LEU A 58 -9.26 -0.91 -5.78
N VAL A 59 -9.28 -2.18 -6.21
CA VAL A 59 -9.06 -2.59 -7.60
C VAL A 59 -10.10 -3.61 -8.03
N ASP A 60 -10.35 -3.74 -9.33
CA ASP A 60 -10.99 -4.95 -9.84
C ASP A 60 -10.07 -6.15 -9.56
N GLU A 61 -10.65 -7.22 -9.02
CA GLU A 61 -9.95 -8.47 -8.66
C GLU A 61 -9.09 -9.02 -9.81
N THR A 62 -9.50 -8.81 -11.06
CA THR A 62 -8.74 -9.20 -12.24
C THR A 62 -7.39 -8.48 -12.38
N ASN A 63 -7.24 -7.30 -11.76
CA ASN A 63 -6.02 -6.50 -11.74
C ASN A 63 -5.20 -6.67 -10.45
N LYS A 64 -5.64 -7.51 -9.51
CA LYS A 64 -5.03 -7.67 -8.19
C LYS A 64 -3.52 -7.92 -8.25
N ASP A 65 -3.11 -8.93 -9.02
CA ASP A 65 -1.71 -9.38 -9.00
C ASP A 65 -0.78 -8.32 -9.60
N GLU A 66 -1.25 -7.56 -10.60
CA GLU A 66 -0.50 -6.46 -11.21
C GLU A 66 -0.30 -5.31 -10.22
N ILE A 67 -1.38 -4.84 -9.58
CA ILE A 67 -1.29 -3.72 -8.64
C ILE A 67 -0.55 -4.14 -7.36
N PHE A 68 -0.71 -5.38 -6.91
CA PHE A 68 0.06 -5.91 -5.78
C PHE A 68 1.57 -5.90 -6.09
N ALA A 69 1.96 -6.39 -7.27
CA ALA A 69 3.35 -6.36 -7.71
C ALA A 69 3.87 -4.92 -7.83
N GLU A 70 3.06 -4.00 -8.37
CA GLU A 70 3.48 -2.60 -8.49
C GLU A 70 3.71 -1.93 -7.14
N ILE A 71 2.87 -2.19 -6.13
CA ILE A 71 3.10 -1.73 -4.75
C ILE A 71 4.38 -2.34 -4.21
N PHE A 72 4.55 -3.66 -4.35
CA PHE A 72 5.69 -4.40 -3.83
C PHE A 72 7.03 -3.89 -4.40
N GLU A 73 7.09 -3.69 -5.72
CA GLU A 73 8.27 -3.18 -6.41
C GLU A 73 8.54 -1.69 -6.11
N THR A 74 7.50 -0.85 -6.11
CA THR A 74 7.65 0.59 -5.86
C THR A 74 8.10 0.88 -4.42
N ALA A 75 7.67 0.04 -3.47
CA ALA A 75 8.12 0.10 -2.09
C ALA A 75 9.48 -0.59 -1.83
N ASP A 76 10.07 -1.26 -2.83
CA ASP A 76 11.35 -1.97 -2.70
C ASP A 76 11.37 -3.03 -1.57
N LEU A 77 10.25 -3.75 -1.41
CA LEU A 77 10.04 -4.73 -0.33
C LEU A 77 10.91 -5.99 -0.46
N HIS A 78 11.62 -6.15 -1.58
CA HIS A 78 12.54 -7.27 -1.78
C HIS A 78 13.95 -7.00 -1.24
N ASN A 79 14.35 -5.73 -1.11
CA ASN A 79 15.70 -5.35 -0.68
C ASN A 79 15.72 -4.61 0.66
N SER A 80 14.57 -4.17 1.16
CA SER A 80 14.49 -3.30 2.33
C SER A 80 13.31 -3.64 3.24
N GLU A 81 13.52 -3.53 4.55
CA GLU A 81 12.44 -3.62 5.55
C GLU A 81 11.68 -2.27 5.62
N THR A 82 11.07 -1.89 4.49
CA THR A 82 10.30 -0.64 4.35
C THR A 82 8.80 -0.84 4.57
N GLY A 83 8.37 -2.05 4.91
CA GLY A 83 7.02 -2.34 5.36
C GLY A 83 6.44 -3.63 4.79
N VAL A 84 5.11 -3.67 4.66
CA VAL A 84 4.34 -4.84 4.23
C VAL A 84 3.19 -4.46 3.31
N VAL A 85 2.84 -5.38 2.42
CA VAL A 85 1.63 -5.32 1.56
C VAL A 85 0.85 -6.62 1.69
N PHE A 86 -0.48 -6.53 1.70
CA PHE A 86 -1.37 -7.69 1.85
C PHE A 86 -2.62 -7.54 0.98
N THR A 87 -3.18 -8.68 0.59
CA THR A 87 -4.51 -8.73 -0.04
C THR A 87 -5.58 -8.76 1.05
N GLY A 88 -6.47 -7.78 1.04
CA GLY A 88 -7.62 -7.68 1.92
C GLY A 88 -8.83 -8.46 1.42
N LYS A 89 -10.03 -8.00 1.79
CA LYS A 89 -11.28 -8.68 1.47
C LYS A 89 -11.86 -8.21 0.13
N LEU A 90 -12.75 -9.03 -0.41
CA LEU A 90 -13.67 -8.58 -1.47
C LEU A 90 -14.67 -7.60 -0.85
N VAL A 91 -14.75 -6.41 -1.43
CA VAL A 91 -15.53 -5.27 -0.89
C VAL A 91 -16.92 -5.22 -1.51
N SER A 92 -17.08 -5.65 -2.77
CA SER A 92 -18.39 -5.81 -3.41
C SER A 92 -18.39 -6.77 -4.60
N GLU A 93 -19.54 -7.39 -4.84
CA GLU A 93 -19.86 -8.04 -6.11
C GLU A 93 -20.22 -6.95 -7.15
N LYS A 94 -19.68 -7.05 -8.37
CA LYS A 94 -20.15 -6.22 -9.49
C LYS A 94 -21.58 -6.66 -9.77
N ASN A 95 -22.56 -5.88 -9.33
CA ASN A 95 -23.93 -6.04 -9.79
C ASN A 95 -23.94 -5.70 -11.29
N ASN A 96 -24.11 -6.71 -12.13
CA ASN A 96 -24.34 -6.57 -13.56
C ASN A 96 -25.65 -5.83 -13.84
#